data_AF-A0A955JLZ6-F1
#
_entry.id   AF-A0A955JLZ6-F1
#
_cell.length_a   1.000
_cell.length_b   1.000
_cell.length_c   1.000
_cell.angle_alpha   90.00
_cell.angle_beta   90.00
_cell.angle_gamma   90.00
#
_symmetry.space_group_name_H-M   'P 1'
#
loop_
_entity.id
_entity.type
_entity.pdbx_description
1 polymer ?
#
loop_
_entity_poly.entity_id
_entity_poly.type
_entity_poly.pdbx_seq_one_letter_code
_entity_poly.pdbx_strand_id
1 'polypeptide(L)'
;MFAVKPRHWFANIRANAVDIIVSLSCLMFMIHGGVFIVQFTWAVIYGIWLMIVKPKSSTFGVILQALIAQSAGMMALTIAWGGAHSLILVLGAWVINYMSARHFFAGFEEPMARYLSQVWGYFSASLLWILSHWLLFYGPIAQPALLLTVIGFGLGGMYYLEKSDRMSTMLQRQINFVVFAVVMIVITLSYWGNRTI
;
A
#
# COMPACT_ATOMS: atom_id res chain seq x y z
N MET A 1 16.83 -15.65 -0.10
CA MET A 1 15.44 -16.09 0.16
C MET A 1 15.20 -17.58 -0.12
N PHE A 2 15.78 -18.17 -1.17
CA PHE A 2 15.53 -19.59 -1.51
C PHE A 2 16.56 -20.60 -0.98
N ALA A 3 17.48 -20.17 -0.11
CA ALA A 3 18.50 -21.04 0.51
C ALA A 3 17.95 -21.97 1.62
N VAL A 4 16.63 -22.05 1.79
CA VAL A 4 15.94 -22.91 2.77
C VAL A 4 15.18 -24.02 2.06
N LYS A 5 14.89 -25.12 2.77
CA LYS A 5 14.13 -26.26 2.22
C LYS A 5 12.81 -25.77 1.59
N PRO A 6 12.38 -26.32 0.44
CA PRO A 6 11.19 -25.86 -0.30
C PRO A 6 9.92 -25.72 0.55
N ARG A 7 9.69 -26.60 1.52
CA ARG A 7 8.55 -26.52 2.46
C ARG A 7 8.47 -25.20 3.25
N HIS A 8 9.58 -24.47 3.39
CA HIS A 8 9.65 -23.20 4.12
C HIS A 8 9.54 -21.97 3.19
N TRP A 9 9.47 -22.15 1.87
CA TRP A 9 9.42 -21.03 0.92
C TRP A 9 8.21 -20.13 1.14
N PHE A 10 7.01 -20.69 1.32
CA PHE A 10 5.80 -19.89 1.57
C PHE A 10 5.91 -19.06 2.85
N ALA A 11 6.48 -19.63 3.92
CA ALA A 11 6.73 -18.90 5.15
C ALA A 11 7.74 -17.76 4.92
N ASN A 12 8.78 -18.00 4.12
CA ASN A 12 9.80 -17.00 3.84
C ASN A 12 9.29 -15.88 2.92
N ILE A 13 8.50 -16.20 1.89
CA ILE A 13 7.84 -15.21 1.03
C ILE A 13 6.95 -14.32 1.87
N ARG A 14 6.13 -14.91 2.75
CA ARG A 14 5.26 -14.14 3.66
C ARG A 14 6.05 -13.24 4.61
N ALA A 15 7.14 -13.75 5.20
CA ALA A 15 7.96 -12.98 6.13
C ALA A 15 8.64 -11.76 5.48
N ASN A 16 8.93 -11.85 4.17
CA ASN A 16 9.58 -10.79 3.42
C ASN A 16 8.65 -10.11 2.41
N ALA A 17 7.33 -10.31 2.50
CA ALA A 17 6.40 -9.88 1.47
C ALA A 17 6.45 -8.36 1.24
N VAL A 18 6.53 -7.59 2.33
CA VAL A 18 6.66 -6.13 2.31
C VAL A 18 7.92 -5.68 1.58
N ASP A 19 9.06 -6.34 1.84
CA ASP A 19 10.32 -6.03 1.16
C ASP A 19 10.26 -6.35 -0.34
N ILE A 20 9.65 -7.49 -0.70
CA ILE A 20 9.43 -7.86 -2.10
C ILE A 20 8.55 -6.81 -2.79
N ILE A 21 7.45 -6.40 -2.15
CA ILE A 21 6.52 -5.40 -2.71
C ILE A 21 7.26 -4.08 -2.94
N VAL A 22 8.02 -3.56 -1.97
CA VAL A 22 8.75 -2.30 -2.14
C VAL A 22 9.84 -2.43 -3.21
N SER A 23 10.59 -3.53 -3.22
CA SER A 23 11.66 -3.78 -4.21
C SER A 23 11.10 -3.81 -5.64
N LEU A 24 10.00 -4.53 -5.86
CA LEU A 24 9.32 -4.57 -7.15
C LEU A 24 8.72 -3.21 -7.50
N SER A 25 8.18 -2.48 -6.53
CA SER A 25 7.63 -1.14 -6.77
C SER A 25 8.70 -0.16 -7.25
N CYS A 26 9.85 -0.11 -6.56
CA CYS A 26 10.99 0.70 -6.97
C CYS A 26 11.46 0.33 -8.38
N LEU A 27 11.51 -0.97 -8.70
CA LEU A 27 11.84 -1.43 -10.06
C LEU A 27 10.84 -0.91 -11.10
N MET A 28 9.54 -1.02 -10.83
CA MET A 28 8.52 -0.49 -11.74
C MET A 28 8.65 1.03 -11.93
N PHE A 29 8.92 1.78 -10.85
CA PHE A 29 9.12 3.23 -10.97
C PHE A 29 10.38 3.58 -11.78
N MET A 30 11.44 2.79 -11.70
CA MET A 30 12.64 2.96 -12.54
C MET A 30 12.35 2.67 -14.01
N ILE A 31 11.61 1.60 -14.30
CA ILE A 31 11.24 1.21 -15.67
C ILE A 31 10.36 2.28 -16.31
N HIS A 32 9.33 2.75 -15.61
CA HIS A 32 8.38 3.74 -16.13
C HIS A 32 8.87 5.19 -16.02
N GLY A 33 9.93 5.46 -15.25
CA GLY A 33 10.49 6.81 -15.07
C GLY A 33 11.25 7.35 -16.28
N GLY A 34 11.78 6.48 -17.14
CA GLY A 34 12.36 6.80 -18.46
C GLY A 34 13.63 7.69 -18.49
N VAL A 35 13.98 8.36 -17.38
CA VAL A 35 15.10 9.31 -17.30
C VAL A 35 16.08 8.87 -16.22
N PHE A 36 17.38 8.95 -16.52
CA PHE A 36 18.46 8.54 -15.62
C PHE A 36 18.33 9.13 -14.21
N ILE A 37 18.00 10.42 -14.10
CA ILE A 37 17.87 11.08 -12.80
C ILE A 37 16.77 10.45 -11.95
N VAL A 38 15.62 10.13 -12.54
CA VAL A 38 14.49 9.49 -11.86
C VAL A 38 14.87 8.08 -11.42
N GLN A 39 15.56 7.33 -12.28
CA GLN A 39 16.03 5.98 -11.97
C GLN A 39 17.03 6.00 -10.80
N PHE A 40 18.00 6.91 -10.85
CA PHE A 40 18.98 7.07 -9.79
C PHE A 40 18.32 7.48 -8.46
N THR A 41 17.35 8.40 -8.49
CA THR A 41 16.57 8.76 -7.30
C THR A 41 15.88 7.54 -6.68
N TRP A 42 15.20 6.71 -7.49
CA TRP A 42 14.56 5.49 -6.98
C TRP A 42 15.57 4.46 -6.46
N ALA A 43 16.74 4.36 -7.07
CA ALA A 43 17.83 3.51 -6.56
C ALA A 43 18.32 3.97 -5.19
N VAL A 44 18.49 5.28 -4.98
CA VAL A 44 18.85 5.86 -3.68
C VAL A 44 17.75 5.64 -2.65
N ILE A 45 16.49 5.87 -3.00
CA ILE A 45 15.33 5.60 -2.13
C ILE A 45 15.29 4.13 -1.72
N TYR A 46 15.55 3.21 -2.65
CA TYR A 46 15.61 1.78 -2.36
C TYR A 46 16.81 1.44 -1.45
N GLY A 47 17.95 2.09 -1.62
CA GLY A 47 19.08 1.99 -0.67
C GLY A 47 18.70 2.41 0.75
N ILE A 48 17.99 3.54 0.88
CA ILE A 48 17.44 4.03 2.16
C ILE A 48 16.46 3.01 2.76
N TRP A 49 15.58 2.42 1.93
CA TRP A 49 14.69 1.36 2.37
C TRP A 49 15.45 0.20 3.02
N LEU A 50 16.46 -0.32 2.33
CA LEU A 50 17.25 -1.47 2.81
C LEU A 50 18.05 -1.17 4.09
N MET A 51 18.67 0.01 4.17
CA MET A 51 19.58 0.36 5.27
C MET A 51 18.88 0.93 6.49
N ILE A 52 17.76 1.65 6.32
CA ILE A 52 17.14 2.46 7.39
C ILE A 52 15.75 1.97 7.74
N VAL A 53 14.91 1.67 6.75
CA VAL A 53 13.48 1.40 7.01
C VAL A 53 13.24 -0.07 7.32
N LYS A 54 13.73 -0.97 6.46
CA LYS A 54 13.60 -2.43 6.57
C LYS A 54 14.13 -3.00 7.88
N PRO A 55 15.28 -2.57 8.44
CA PRO A 55 15.80 -3.17 9.67
C PRO A 55 15.01 -2.81 10.93
N LYS A 56 14.07 -1.87 10.85
CA LYS A 56 13.28 -1.46 12.01
C LYS A 56 12.39 -2.60 12.49
N SER A 57 12.51 -2.95 13.76
CA SER A 57 11.72 -3.99 14.44
C SER A 57 10.74 -3.43 15.46
N SER A 58 10.76 -2.12 15.74
CA SER A 58 9.77 -1.49 16.61
C SER A 58 8.39 -1.54 15.98
N THR A 59 7.33 -1.60 16.80
CA THR A 59 5.93 -1.63 16.33
C THR A 59 5.65 -0.51 15.32
N PHE A 60 6.06 0.72 15.63
CA PHE A 60 5.95 1.84 14.69
C PHE A 60 6.71 1.62 13.37
N GLY A 61 7.92 1.05 13.43
CA GLY A 61 8.71 0.72 12.25
C GLY A 61 8.04 -0.32 11.34
N VAL A 62 7.49 -1.38 11.93
CA VAL A 62 6.76 -2.44 11.22
C VAL A 62 5.50 -1.90 10.56
N ILE A 63 4.77 -1.04 11.25
CA ILE A 63 3.59 -0.35 10.70
C ILE A 63 3.98 0.53 9.51
N LEU A 64 5.02 1.34 9.67
CA LEU A 64 5.49 2.22 8.60
C LEU A 64 5.94 1.42 7.38
N GLN A 65 6.65 0.31 7.58
CA GLN A 65 7.02 -0.61 6.51
C GLN A 65 5.79 -1.15 5.76
N ALA A 66 4.78 -1.62 6.48
CA ALA A 66 3.54 -2.13 5.88
C ALA A 66 2.79 -1.06 5.06
N LEU A 67 2.64 0.13 5.61
CA LEU A 67 1.93 1.23 4.95
C LEU A 67 2.69 1.74 3.71
N ILE A 68 4.02 1.84 3.78
CA ILE A 68 4.86 2.16 2.62
C ILE A 68 4.71 1.10 1.53
N ALA A 69 4.76 -0.19 1.88
CA ALA A 69 4.60 -1.27 0.91
C ALA A 69 3.22 -1.26 0.26
N GLN A 70 2.15 -1.02 1.02
CA GLN A 70 0.82 -0.85 0.45
C GLN A 70 0.78 0.31 -0.56
N SER A 71 1.24 1.49 -0.18
CA SER A 71 1.21 2.68 -1.05
C SER A 71 2.05 2.51 -2.31
N ALA A 72 3.31 2.08 -2.14
CA ALA A 72 4.22 1.87 -3.26
C ALA A 72 3.73 0.74 -4.17
N GLY A 73 3.27 -0.38 -3.59
CA GLY A 73 2.76 -1.53 -4.33
C GLY A 73 1.52 -1.18 -5.14
N MET A 74 0.56 -0.47 -4.55
CA MET A 74 -0.63 -0.03 -5.26
C MET A 74 -0.29 0.91 -6.41
N MET A 75 0.62 1.87 -6.19
CA MET A 75 1.06 2.79 -7.23
C MET A 75 1.74 2.04 -8.39
N ALA A 76 2.68 1.14 -8.06
CA ALA A 76 3.39 0.34 -9.04
C ALA A 76 2.45 -0.55 -9.86
N LEU A 77 1.48 -1.20 -9.21
CA LEU A 77 0.45 -2.01 -9.87
C LEU A 77 -0.33 -1.17 -10.89
N THR A 78 -0.82 0.00 -10.47
CA THR A 78 -1.64 0.85 -11.35
C THR A 78 -0.86 1.49 -12.49
N ILE A 79 0.40 1.87 -12.29
CA ILE A 79 1.23 2.45 -13.35
C ILE A 79 1.59 1.38 -14.38
N ALA A 80 2.03 0.21 -13.92
CA ALA A 80 2.55 -0.79 -14.83
C ALA A 80 1.46 -1.64 -15.49
N TRP A 81 0.32 -1.83 -14.83
CA TRP A 81 -0.75 -2.72 -15.28
C TRP A 81 -2.11 -2.01 -15.39
N GLY A 82 -2.15 -0.68 -15.40
CA GLY A 82 -3.39 0.09 -15.42
C GLY A 82 -4.32 -0.20 -16.61
N GLY A 83 -3.76 -0.59 -17.75
CA GLY A 83 -4.51 -1.04 -18.94
C GLY A 83 -4.78 -2.55 -19.01
N ALA A 84 -4.39 -3.32 -17.98
CA ALA A 84 -4.61 -4.76 -17.94
C ALA A 84 -6.06 -5.09 -17.60
N HIS A 85 -6.44 -6.35 -17.79
CA HIS A 85 -7.77 -6.84 -17.42
C HIS A 85 -8.07 -6.58 -15.93
N SER A 86 -9.29 -6.14 -15.60
CA SER A 86 -9.69 -5.75 -14.24
C SER A 86 -9.41 -6.84 -13.20
N LEU A 87 -9.63 -8.10 -13.55
CA LEU A 87 -9.27 -9.27 -12.71
C LEU A 87 -7.82 -9.24 -12.21
N ILE A 88 -6.87 -8.84 -13.06
CA ILE A 88 -5.45 -8.78 -12.69
C ILE A 88 -5.20 -7.66 -11.68
N LEU A 89 -5.79 -6.48 -11.91
CA LEU A 89 -5.73 -5.36 -10.98
C LEU A 89 -6.33 -5.74 -9.61
N VAL A 90 -7.50 -6.40 -9.61
CA VAL A 90 -8.18 -6.85 -8.40
C VAL A 90 -7.35 -7.86 -7.60
N LEU A 91 -6.83 -8.90 -8.26
CA LEU A 91 -5.99 -9.90 -7.59
C LEU A 91 -4.68 -9.29 -7.10
N GLY A 92 -4.04 -8.44 -7.91
CA GLY A 92 -2.82 -7.74 -7.52
C GLY A 92 -3.02 -6.86 -6.28
N ALA A 93 -4.08 -6.05 -6.28
CA ALA A 93 -4.42 -5.20 -5.14
C ALA A 93 -4.74 -6.03 -3.89
N TRP A 94 -5.50 -7.12 -4.04
CA TRP A 94 -5.79 -8.02 -2.92
C TRP A 94 -4.50 -8.59 -2.32
N VAL A 95 -3.60 -9.15 -3.13
CA VAL A 95 -2.32 -9.73 -2.65
C VAL A 95 -1.46 -8.68 -1.95
N ILE A 96 -1.26 -7.51 -2.58
CA ILE A 96 -0.42 -6.43 -2.03
C ILE A 96 -0.97 -5.98 -0.68
N ASN A 97 -2.25 -5.63 -0.62
CA ASN A 97 -2.85 -5.10 0.61
C ASN A 97 -2.99 -6.17 1.69
N TYR A 98 -3.30 -7.42 1.33
CA TYR A 98 -3.35 -8.54 2.28
C TYR A 98 -1.98 -8.77 2.94
N MET A 99 -0.91 -8.80 2.13
CA MET A 99 0.44 -9.03 2.65
C MET A 99 0.93 -7.85 3.50
N SER A 100 0.67 -6.62 3.07
CA SER A 100 0.97 -5.42 3.86
C SER A 100 0.19 -5.40 5.17
N ALA A 101 -1.12 -5.66 5.15
CA ALA A 101 -1.93 -5.75 6.36
C ALA A 101 -1.45 -6.87 7.30
N ARG A 102 -1.04 -8.02 6.75
CA ARG A 102 -0.53 -9.13 7.57
C ARG A 102 0.75 -8.76 8.29
N HIS A 103 1.61 -7.98 7.65
CA HIS A 103 2.83 -7.42 8.24
C HIS A 103 2.51 -6.34 9.28
N PHE A 104 1.56 -5.45 8.99
CA PHE A 104 1.07 -4.43 9.93
C PHE A 104 0.60 -5.08 11.25
N PHE A 105 -0.31 -6.06 11.18
CA PHE A 105 -0.86 -6.71 12.38
C PHE A 105 0.16 -7.60 13.11
N ALA A 106 1.27 -7.99 12.46
CA ALA A 106 2.34 -8.71 13.13
C ALA A 106 3.03 -7.86 14.20
N GLY A 107 3.00 -6.52 14.08
CA GLY A 107 3.58 -5.60 15.08
C GLY A 107 2.79 -5.48 16.39
N PHE A 108 1.59 -6.05 16.47
CA PHE A 108 0.67 -5.96 17.62
C PHE A 108 0.24 -7.32 18.20
N GLU A 109 0.79 -8.43 17.70
CA GLU A 109 0.38 -9.79 18.08
C GLU A 109 -1.15 -10.03 17.98
N GLU A 110 -1.80 -9.43 16.98
CA GLU A 110 -3.26 -9.40 16.88
C GLU A 110 -3.87 -10.80 16.67
N PRO A 111 -4.75 -11.31 17.56
CA PRO A 111 -5.32 -12.66 17.46
C PRO A 111 -6.04 -12.92 16.15
N MET A 112 -6.79 -11.92 15.66
CA MET A 112 -7.56 -12.01 14.43
C MET A 112 -6.83 -11.45 13.20
N ALA A 113 -5.49 -11.33 13.26
CA ALA A 113 -4.69 -10.72 12.20
C ALA A 113 -4.97 -11.28 10.80
N ARG A 114 -5.20 -12.60 10.67
CA ARG A 114 -5.52 -13.21 9.36
C ARG A 114 -6.85 -12.70 8.81
N TYR A 115 -7.88 -12.66 9.64
CA TYR A 115 -9.21 -12.21 9.24
C TYR A 115 -9.21 -10.73 8.89
N LEU A 116 -8.63 -9.89 9.75
CA LEU A 116 -8.51 -8.45 9.49
C LEU A 116 -7.70 -8.14 8.24
N SER A 117 -6.62 -8.88 7.98
CA SER A 117 -5.85 -8.74 6.73
C SER A 117 -6.67 -9.09 5.49
N GLN A 118 -7.57 -10.08 5.59
CA GLN A 118 -8.47 -10.43 4.49
C GLN A 118 -9.49 -9.33 4.23
N VAL A 119 -10.10 -8.77 5.29
CA VAL A 119 -11.04 -7.65 5.16
C VAL A 119 -10.36 -6.45 4.51
N TRP A 120 -9.13 -6.13 4.93
CA TRP A 120 -8.33 -5.06 4.33
C TRP A 120 -8.05 -5.33 2.85
N GLY A 121 -7.52 -6.51 2.51
CA GLY A 121 -7.26 -6.89 1.12
C GLY A 121 -8.51 -6.87 0.24
N TYR A 122 -9.63 -7.39 0.75
CA TYR A 122 -10.92 -7.41 0.05
C TYR A 122 -11.46 -6.00 -0.20
N PHE A 123 -11.40 -5.12 0.81
CA PHE A 123 -11.81 -3.73 0.65
C PHE A 123 -10.97 -3.03 -0.42
N SER A 124 -9.64 -3.16 -0.37
CA SER A 124 -8.75 -2.56 -1.36
C SER A 124 -9.00 -3.07 -2.78
N ALA A 125 -9.21 -4.38 -2.92
CA ALA A 125 -9.49 -5.02 -4.20
C ALA A 125 -10.85 -4.60 -4.78
N SER A 126 -11.88 -4.51 -3.93
CA SER A 126 -13.22 -4.05 -4.32
C SER A 126 -13.21 -2.58 -4.74
N LEU A 127 -12.49 -1.73 -4.00
CA LEU A 127 -12.33 -0.33 -4.36
C LEU A 127 -11.61 -0.17 -5.70
N LEU A 128 -10.51 -0.90 -5.92
CA LEU A 128 -9.79 -0.85 -7.19
C LEU A 128 -10.62 -1.42 -8.34
N TRP A 129 -11.42 -2.47 -8.12
CA TRP A 129 -12.31 -3.00 -9.14
C TRP A 129 -13.25 -1.92 -9.69
N ILE A 130 -13.94 -1.20 -8.79
CA ILE A 130 -14.87 -0.13 -9.16
C ILE A 130 -14.10 0.96 -9.92
N LEU A 131 -12.99 1.44 -9.34
CA LEU A 131 -12.23 2.56 -9.90
C LEU A 131 -11.40 2.20 -11.14
N SER A 132 -11.18 0.92 -11.43
CA SER A 132 -10.45 0.50 -12.65
C SER A 132 -11.23 0.78 -13.93
N HIS A 133 -12.56 0.91 -13.86
CA HIS A 133 -13.40 1.28 -15.00
C HIS A 133 -13.21 2.75 -15.40
N TRP A 134 -12.80 3.60 -14.44
CA TRP A 134 -12.44 5.00 -14.63
C TRP A 134 -11.11 5.26 -13.95
N LEU A 135 -10.05 4.57 -14.38
CA LEU A 135 -8.74 4.67 -13.75
C LEU A 135 -8.12 6.04 -14.04
N LEU A 136 -8.25 6.98 -13.10
CA LEU A 136 -7.72 8.33 -13.22
C LEU A 136 -6.32 8.45 -12.63
N PHE A 137 -5.55 9.39 -13.20
CA PHE A 137 -4.20 9.73 -12.78
C PHE A 137 -4.05 11.25 -12.57
N TYR A 138 -3.35 11.64 -11.52
CA TYR A 138 -2.89 13.01 -11.27
C TYR A 138 -1.36 13.05 -11.48
N GLY A 139 -0.94 13.34 -12.71
CA GLY A 139 0.45 13.11 -13.10
C GLY A 139 0.80 11.61 -12.98
N PRO A 140 1.85 11.23 -12.24
CA PRO A 140 2.20 9.81 -12.05
C PRO A 140 1.37 9.11 -10.96
N ILE A 141 0.47 9.82 -10.27
CA ILE A 141 -0.24 9.29 -9.10
C ILE A 141 -1.60 8.74 -9.53
N ALA A 142 -1.79 7.42 -9.45
CA ALA A 142 -3.09 6.81 -9.66
C ALA A 142 -4.05 7.13 -8.51
N GLN A 143 -5.27 7.55 -8.85
CA GLN A 143 -6.31 7.92 -7.87
C GLN A 143 -6.64 6.78 -6.88
N PRO A 144 -6.81 5.51 -7.28
CA PRO A 144 -7.11 4.44 -6.33
C PRO A 144 -5.97 4.20 -5.33
N ALA A 145 -4.72 4.31 -5.78
CA ALA A 145 -3.55 4.17 -4.92
C ALA A 145 -3.46 5.31 -3.89
N LEU A 146 -3.80 6.54 -4.30
CA LEU A 146 -3.89 7.70 -3.40
C LEU A 146 -4.96 7.50 -2.34
N LEU A 147 -6.18 7.11 -2.74
CA LEU A 147 -7.30 6.88 -1.81
C LEU A 147 -6.96 5.79 -0.79
N LEU A 148 -6.43 4.65 -1.25
CA LEU A 148 -6.03 3.55 -0.36
C LEU A 148 -4.85 3.92 0.54
N THR A 149 -3.97 4.81 0.10
CA THR A 149 -2.89 5.34 0.96
C THR A 149 -3.48 6.17 2.09
N VAL A 150 -4.34 7.14 1.78
CA VAL A 150 -4.94 8.02 2.78
C VAL A 150 -5.78 7.23 3.78
N ILE A 151 -6.63 6.32 3.29
CA ILE A 151 -7.45 5.46 4.14
C ILE A 151 -6.57 4.52 4.97
N GLY A 152 -5.57 3.88 4.37
CA GLY A 152 -4.67 2.96 5.07
C GLY A 152 -3.86 3.63 6.17
N PHE A 153 -3.27 4.80 5.90
CA PHE A 153 -2.54 5.58 6.90
C PHE A 153 -3.47 6.12 8.00
N GLY A 154 -4.69 6.56 7.64
CA GLY A 154 -5.68 7.03 8.61
C GLY A 154 -6.14 5.92 9.56
N LEU A 155 -6.63 4.81 9.01
CA LEU A 155 -7.12 3.67 9.80
C LEU A 155 -5.97 2.99 10.57
N GLY A 156 -4.84 2.75 9.91
CA GLY A 156 -3.66 2.13 10.54
C GLY A 156 -3.05 3.03 11.62
N GLY A 157 -3.02 4.34 11.39
CA GLY A 157 -2.60 5.32 12.39
C GLY A 157 -3.53 5.35 13.60
N MET A 158 -4.85 5.30 13.38
CA MET A 158 -5.82 5.20 14.47
C MET A 158 -5.64 3.92 15.28
N TYR A 159 -5.51 2.79 14.61
CA TYR A 159 -5.27 1.50 15.25
C TYR A 159 -4.00 1.50 16.11
N TYR A 160 -2.92 2.08 15.60
CA TYR A 160 -1.68 2.23 16.35
C TYR A 160 -1.83 3.10 17.60
N LEU A 161 -2.49 4.25 17.46
CA LEU A 161 -2.72 5.18 18.57
C LEU A 161 -3.61 4.56 19.65
N GLU A 162 -4.62 3.80 19.25
CA GLU A 162 -5.49 3.05 20.16
C GLU A 162 -4.71 1.98 20.92
N LYS A 163 -3.94 1.15 20.23
CA LYS A 163 -3.09 0.12 20.87
C LYS A 163 -1.93 0.67 21.68
N SER A 164 -1.58 1.94 21.51
CA SER A 164 -0.54 2.61 22.29
C SER A 164 -1.09 3.46 23.45
N ASP A 165 -2.40 3.39 23.72
CA ASP A 165 -3.10 4.22 24.71
C ASP A 165 -2.89 5.74 24.53
N ARG A 166 -2.68 6.16 23.27
CA ARG A 166 -2.46 7.56 22.88
C ARG A 166 -3.65 8.17 22.13
N MET A 167 -4.73 7.41 21.97
CA MET A 167 -5.92 7.87 21.25
C MET A 167 -6.83 8.70 22.15
N SER A 168 -7.04 9.96 21.79
CA SER A 168 -8.12 10.78 22.34
C SER A 168 -9.31 10.83 21.38
N THR A 169 -10.51 11.04 21.90
CA THR A 169 -11.73 11.19 21.08
C THR A 169 -11.62 12.36 20.10
N MET A 170 -10.91 13.43 20.48
CA MET A 170 -10.65 14.57 19.60
C MET A 170 -9.71 14.19 18.45
N LEU A 171 -8.62 13.48 18.74
CA LEU A 171 -7.66 13.04 17.73
C LEU A 171 -8.29 12.06 16.74
N GLN A 172 -9.11 11.12 17.23
CA GLN A 172 -9.87 10.20 16.38
C GLN A 172 -10.78 10.97 15.41
N ARG A 173 -11.51 11.98 15.91
CA ARG A 173 -12.37 12.83 15.08
C ARG A 173 -11.58 13.64 14.05
N GLN A 174 -10.41 14.17 14.43
CA GLN A 174 -9.53 14.90 13.51
C GLN A 174 -9.02 13.99 12.40
N ILE A 175 -8.54 12.78 12.71
CA ILE A 175 -8.07 11.83 11.70
C ILE A 175 -9.22 11.45 10.76
N ASN A 176 -10.38 11.10 11.31
CA ASN A 176 -11.57 10.78 10.50
C ASN A 176 -11.98 11.95 9.60
N PHE A 177 -11.98 13.18 10.13
CA PHE A 177 -12.29 14.37 9.36
C PHE A 177 -11.30 14.59 8.21
N VAL A 178 -10.00 14.44 8.46
CA VAL A 178 -8.97 14.60 7.43
C VAL A 178 -9.08 13.52 6.36
N VAL A 179 -9.21 12.25 6.74
CA VAL A 179 -9.40 11.15 5.78
C VAL A 179 -10.65 11.39 4.94
N PHE A 180 -11.78 11.74 5.58
CA PHE A 180 -13.02 12.04 4.89
C PHE A 180 -12.88 13.22 3.94
N ALA A 181 -12.31 14.34 4.40
CA ALA A 181 -12.11 15.54 3.59
C ALA A 181 -11.24 15.24 2.36
N VAL A 182 -10.13 14.54 2.52
CA VAL A 182 -9.25 14.17 1.40
C VAL A 182 -9.98 13.24 0.42
N VAL A 183 -10.67 12.21 0.90
CA VAL A 183 -11.45 11.30 0.03
C VAL A 183 -12.52 12.09 -0.73
N MET A 184 -13.24 12.98 -0.06
CA MET A 184 -14.27 13.81 -0.68
C MET A 184 -13.68 14.75 -1.73
N ILE A 185 -12.59 15.46 -1.42
CA ILE A 185 -11.91 16.36 -2.37
C ILE A 185 -11.46 15.58 -3.60
N VAL A 186 -10.82 14.43 -3.41
CA VAL A 186 -10.34 13.59 -4.50
C VAL A 186 -11.50 13.13 -5.37
N ILE A 187 -12.62 12.69 -4.79
CA ILE A 187 -13.79 12.22 -5.56
C ILE A 187 -14.50 13.38 -6.26
N THR A 188 -14.74 14.51 -5.60
CA THR A 188 -15.54 15.61 -6.18
C THR A 188 -14.79 16.41 -7.22
N LEU A 189 -13.48 16.59 -7.05
CA LEU A 189 -12.64 17.34 -7.99
C LEU A 189 -12.05 16.45 -9.08
N SER A 190 -12.30 15.14 -9.04
CA SER A 190 -11.93 14.25 -10.14
C SER A 190 -12.70 14.55 -11.40
N TYR A 191 -11.99 14.56 -12.52
CA TYR A 191 -12.61 14.69 -13.83
C TYR A 191 -13.13 13.31 -14.29
N TRP A 192 -14.39 13.01 -13.96
CA TRP A 192 -15.07 11.77 -14.35
C TRP A 192 -15.60 11.78 -15.79
N GLY A 193 -15.40 12.88 -16.53
CA GLY A 193 -15.87 13.02 -17.92
C GLY A 193 -15.11 12.12 -18.88
N ASN A 194 -15.82 11.51 -19.83
CA ASN A 194 -15.28 10.55 -20.80
C ASN A 194 -14.05 11.10 -21.53
N ARG A 195 -12.87 10.55 -21.23
CA ARG A 195 -11.87 10.29 -22.26
C ARG A 195 -11.93 8.80 -22.53
N THR A 196 -12.70 8.42 -23.54
CA THR A 196 -12.44 7.18 -24.27
C THR A 196 -10.97 7.23 -24.69
N ILE A 197 -10.16 6.34 -24.13
CA ILE A 197 -8.86 6.00 -24.73
C ILE A 197 -9.17 5.28 -26.05
#